data_AF-A0A5P9P7P7-F1
#
_entry.id   AF-A0A5P9P7P7-F1
#
_cell.length_a   1.000
_cell.length_b   1.000
_cell.length_c   1.000
_cell.angle_alpha   90.00
_cell.angle_beta   90.00
_cell.angle_gamma   90.00
#
_symmetry.space_group_name_H-M   'P 1'
#
loop_
_entity.id
_entity.type
_entity.pdbx_description
1 polymer ?
#
loop_
_entity_poly.entity_id
_entity_poly.type
_entity_poly.pdbx_seq_one_letter_code
_entity_poly.pdbx_strand_id
1 'polypeptide(L)'
;MIGIVLLIGIVAIGSLGIFLVAGDAIGGAEQQSEQERVQQTFVSLSHGISTATASDDVSHSLELEAGEHGAIAHHDSATYEIWAQDYSGENRTDISSGTIGTIEYESDDGTKIAYEGGGVFHETGERTRVVSAPAIDYDSRTYTLSFPVVTLTEEKTIRSGDIRLTRSNVEREPRNYVANDHVFVEVESEYCLGWEEYFVEQAGDLTVQQACYGAENDDGKLKVRLGYNDISGAFSSGVALPSEENIDENPSGHDLGDIAEAEYPPLDETIQQLSDDFRENESVSELDSDSSNSAGEYYQENLNGEYDFDLTDGNAVVVVNDSVTTDGEGVTVSNCGNGEHSLKIYAQGDFELHDDVKPTCDNGSIKTIQLYGTSTSTVDFHDSSSTFEGLLYVASDEFDPENEEYQIDFSGAGNVGFNGSIVANSIKFGSATNSVNPIGLENSNVDIIPEGYEPAPQLTYLNLAEHEIDIENN
;
A
#
# COMPACT_ATOMS: atom_id res chain seq x y z
N MET A 1 25.40 32.88 -69.75
CA MET A 1 25.94 33.38 -68.46
C MET A 1 24.89 33.59 -67.37
N ILE A 2 23.62 33.88 -67.69
CA ILE A 2 22.52 34.01 -66.69
C ILE A 2 22.25 32.71 -65.92
N GLY A 3 22.39 31.53 -66.54
CA GLY A 3 22.17 30.24 -65.87
C GLY A 3 23.18 29.89 -64.77
N ILE A 4 24.43 30.37 -64.84
CA ILE A 4 25.45 30.12 -63.79
C ILE A 4 25.23 31.03 -62.59
N VAL A 5 24.78 32.27 -62.80
CA VAL A 5 24.47 33.20 -61.70
C VAL A 5 23.25 32.74 -60.90
N LEU A 6 22.23 32.20 -61.57
CA LEU A 6 21.02 31.68 -60.92
C LEU A 6 21.28 30.40 -60.11
N LEU A 7 22.19 29.55 -60.60
CA LEU A 7 22.55 28.30 -59.93
C LEU A 7 23.40 28.54 -58.67
N ILE A 8 24.27 29.55 -58.68
CA ILE A 8 25.01 29.97 -57.47
C ILE A 8 24.06 30.62 -56.44
N GLY A 9 23.04 31.37 -56.88
CA GLY A 9 22.04 31.98 -56.00
C GLY A 9 21.14 30.96 -55.28
N ILE A 10 20.70 29.90 -55.96
CA ILE A 10 19.85 28.84 -55.37
C ILE A 10 20.63 27.95 -54.40
N VAL A 11 21.89 27.63 -54.70
CA VAL A 11 22.75 26.84 -53.79
C VAL A 11 23.06 27.63 -52.51
N ALA A 12 23.28 28.95 -52.60
CA ALA A 12 23.51 29.79 -51.43
C ALA A 12 22.26 29.90 -50.53
N ILE A 13 21.06 29.95 -51.09
CA ILE A 13 19.79 30.00 -50.32
C ILE A 13 19.48 28.64 -49.68
N GLY A 14 19.77 27.53 -50.36
CA GLY A 14 19.62 26.18 -49.78
C GLY A 14 20.61 25.87 -48.64
N SER A 15 21.80 26.47 -48.67
CA SER A 15 22.85 26.24 -47.67
C SER A 15 22.59 26.99 -46.34
N LEU A 16 21.80 28.07 -46.36
CA LEU A 16 21.43 28.83 -45.15
C LEU A 16 20.26 28.19 -44.38
N GLY A 17 19.39 27.41 -45.05
CA GLY A 17 18.24 26.76 -44.40
C GLY A 17 18.60 25.57 -43.52
N ILE A 18 19.71 24.87 -43.81
CA ILE A 18 20.15 23.68 -43.04
C ILE A 18 20.78 24.08 -41.69
N PHE A 19 21.37 25.27 -41.59
CA PHE A 19 21.97 25.75 -40.34
C PHE A 19 20.96 26.11 -39.25
N LEU A 20 19.73 26.49 -39.61
CA LEU A 20 18.72 26.90 -38.62
C LEU A 20 18.09 25.71 -37.90
N VAL A 21 17.94 24.56 -38.56
CA VAL A 21 17.42 23.32 -37.93
C VAL A 21 18.52 22.56 -37.18
N ALA A 22 19.79 22.72 -37.58
CA ALA A 22 20.92 22.17 -36.85
C ALA A 22 21.16 22.88 -35.50
N GLY A 23 20.85 24.17 -35.39
CA GLY A 23 21.00 24.92 -34.14
C GLY A 23 20.12 24.39 -33.00
N ASP A 24 18.82 24.23 -33.26
CA ASP A 24 17.88 23.73 -32.25
C ASP A 24 18.12 22.25 -31.91
N ALA A 25 18.51 21.43 -32.90
CA ALA A 25 18.84 20.02 -32.67
C ALA A 25 20.16 19.82 -31.90
N ILE A 26 21.15 20.69 -32.09
CA ILE A 26 22.42 20.67 -31.35
C ILE A 26 22.22 21.20 -29.93
N GLY A 27 21.49 22.30 -29.76
CA GLY A 27 21.19 22.86 -28.43
C GLY A 27 20.41 21.89 -27.54
N GLY A 28 19.40 21.20 -28.09
CA GLY A 28 18.66 20.18 -27.34
C GLY A 28 19.52 18.97 -26.94
N ALA A 29 20.46 18.55 -27.79
CA ALA A 29 21.39 17.46 -27.47
C ALA A 29 22.44 17.85 -26.43
N GLU A 30 22.90 19.11 -26.45
CA GLU A 30 23.81 19.67 -25.46
C GLU A 30 23.13 19.78 -24.09
N GLN A 31 21.88 20.27 -24.04
CA GLN A 31 21.10 20.39 -22.80
C GLN A 31 20.77 19.03 -22.18
N GLN A 32 20.36 18.05 -22.99
CA GLN A 32 20.15 16.67 -22.51
C GLN A 32 21.44 16.06 -21.94
N SER A 33 22.58 16.26 -22.62
CA SER A 33 23.87 15.76 -22.14
C SER A 33 24.32 16.45 -20.84
N GLU A 34 23.97 17.71 -20.65
CA GLU A 34 24.20 18.42 -19.39
C GLU A 34 23.36 17.83 -18.26
N GLN A 35 22.06 17.63 -18.47
CA GLN A 35 21.16 17.04 -17.47
C GLN A 35 21.61 15.64 -17.03
N GLU A 36 21.96 14.76 -17.99
CA GLU A 36 22.49 13.42 -17.67
C GLU A 36 23.77 13.47 -16.83
N ARG A 37 24.65 14.44 -17.12
CA ARG A 37 25.91 14.64 -16.38
C ARG A 37 25.67 15.17 -14.97
N VAL A 38 24.74 16.11 -14.81
CA VAL A 38 24.33 16.63 -13.50
C VAL A 38 23.69 15.51 -12.68
N GLN A 39 22.73 14.76 -13.24
CA GLN A 39 22.13 13.58 -12.60
C GLN A 39 23.18 12.62 -12.07
N GLN A 40 24.14 12.22 -12.92
CA GLN A 40 25.20 11.30 -12.52
C GLN A 40 26.06 11.84 -11.38
N THR A 41 26.26 13.17 -11.33
CA THR A 41 27.01 13.81 -10.26
C THR A 41 26.22 13.86 -8.96
N PHE A 42 24.91 14.08 -9.01
CA PHE A 42 24.03 13.99 -7.83
C PHE A 42 23.94 12.56 -7.30
N VAL A 43 23.95 11.54 -8.16
CA VAL A 43 24.09 10.15 -7.73
C VAL A 43 25.45 9.91 -7.05
N SER A 44 26.53 10.50 -7.56
CA SER A 44 27.84 10.43 -6.90
C SER A 44 27.85 11.19 -5.56
N LEU A 45 27.14 12.31 -5.47
CA LEU A 45 26.94 13.09 -4.25
C LEU A 45 26.20 12.28 -3.19
N SER A 46 25.07 11.64 -3.56
CA SER A 46 24.33 10.72 -2.69
C SER A 46 25.25 9.64 -2.11
N HIS A 47 25.99 8.92 -2.96
CA HIS A 47 26.97 7.93 -2.49
C HIS A 47 28.05 8.51 -1.58
N GLY A 48 28.53 9.73 -1.87
CA GLY A 48 29.49 10.44 -1.04
C GLY A 48 28.95 10.74 0.34
N ILE A 49 27.70 11.19 0.43
CA ILE A 49 26.98 11.44 1.68
C ILE A 49 26.75 10.12 2.42
N SER A 50 26.21 9.08 1.77
CA SER A 50 26.02 7.76 2.38
C SER A 50 27.32 7.18 2.94
N THR A 51 28.45 7.41 2.27
CA THR A 51 29.77 6.98 2.78
C THR A 51 30.21 7.79 4.01
N ALA A 52 29.98 9.11 4.00
CA ALA A 52 30.26 9.98 5.14
C ALA A 52 29.37 9.67 6.36
N THR A 53 28.11 9.27 6.14
CA THR A 53 27.19 8.89 7.22
C THR A 53 27.50 7.50 7.76
N ALA A 54 27.90 6.55 6.91
CA ALA A 54 28.21 5.17 7.31
C ALA A 54 29.60 4.97 7.95
N SER A 55 30.61 5.77 7.57
CA SER A 55 31.99 5.58 8.02
C SER A 55 32.33 6.36 9.31
N ASP A 56 33.41 5.94 9.99
CA ASP A 56 34.01 6.73 11.08
C ASP A 56 34.79 7.94 10.53
N ASP A 57 35.08 7.96 9.22
CA ASP A 57 35.75 9.07 8.54
C ASP A 57 34.75 10.22 8.30
N VAL A 58 35.00 11.31 9.02
CA VAL A 58 34.06 12.43 9.13
C VAL A 58 34.02 13.30 7.87
N SER A 59 34.92 13.09 6.89
CA SER A 59 35.00 13.96 5.72
C SER A 59 35.32 13.25 4.42
N HIS A 60 34.58 13.59 3.37
CA HIS A 60 34.78 13.12 2.00
C HIS A 60 34.89 14.28 1.02
N SER A 61 35.64 14.11 -0.06
CA SER A 61 35.72 15.10 -1.14
C SER A 61 35.23 14.49 -2.44
N LEU A 62 34.48 15.27 -3.22
CA LEU A 62 33.98 14.90 -4.53
C LEU A 62 33.94 16.13 -5.44
N GLU A 63 33.91 15.91 -6.75
CA GLU A 63 33.74 16.97 -7.74
C GLU A 63 32.25 17.10 -8.08
N LEU A 64 31.67 18.28 -7.85
CA LEU A 64 30.29 18.59 -8.21
C LEU A 64 30.27 19.34 -9.55
N GLU A 65 29.51 18.83 -10.51
CA GLU A 65 29.29 19.45 -11.81
C GLU A 65 27.83 19.92 -11.89
N ALA A 66 27.57 21.16 -11.47
CA ALA A 66 26.24 21.77 -11.42
C ALA A 66 26.14 23.00 -12.36
N GLY A 67 26.89 22.99 -13.46
CA GLY A 67 26.88 24.06 -14.45
C GLY A 67 27.36 25.42 -13.92
N GLU A 68 26.95 26.51 -14.61
CA GLU A 68 27.32 27.89 -14.27
C GLU A 68 26.51 28.43 -13.07
N HIS A 69 25.28 27.94 -12.87
CA HIS A 69 24.38 28.34 -11.80
C HIS A 69 24.71 27.67 -10.45
N GLY A 70 25.37 26.51 -10.47
CA GLY A 70 25.68 25.75 -9.25
C GLY A 70 24.45 25.04 -8.70
N ALA A 71 24.56 24.54 -7.48
CA ALA A 71 23.45 23.94 -6.73
C ALA A 71 23.12 24.78 -5.50
N ILE A 72 21.91 24.65 -4.98
CA ILE A 72 21.45 25.31 -3.76
C ILE A 72 21.21 24.23 -2.70
N ALA A 73 21.90 24.35 -1.58
CA ALA A 73 21.65 23.57 -0.37
C ALA A 73 20.60 24.29 0.47
N HIS A 74 19.50 23.61 0.77
CA HIS A 74 18.42 24.00 1.65
C HIS A 74 18.50 23.18 2.94
N HIS A 75 18.55 23.85 4.08
CA HIS A 75 18.66 23.20 5.38
C HIS A 75 17.37 22.44 5.77
N ASP A 76 16.22 23.07 5.58
CA ASP A 76 14.91 22.65 6.10
C ASP A 76 13.83 22.71 5.00
N SER A 77 14.07 22.05 3.88
CA SER A 77 13.16 22.07 2.71
C SER A 77 12.07 21.00 2.74
N ALA A 78 12.28 19.94 3.52
CA ALA A 78 11.30 18.88 3.74
C ALA A 78 11.21 18.53 5.22
N THR A 79 10.10 17.93 5.63
CA THR A 79 9.91 17.44 7.00
C THR A 79 9.53 15.98 7.02
N TYR A 80 9.81 15.32 8.13
CA TYR A 80 9.41 13.94 8.35
C TYR A 80 8.88 13.74 9.77
N GLU A 81 7.95 12.80 9.90
CA GLU A 81 7.45 12.32 11.18
C GLU A 81 7.36 10.79 11.13
N ILE A 82 7.87 10.12 12.17
CA ILE A 82 7.83 8.67 12.30
C ILE A 82 7.25 8.34 13.68
N TRP A 83 6.24 7.49 13.69
CA TRP A 83 5.64 7.00 14.92
C TRP A 83 5.27 5.52 14.78
N ALA A 84 5.28 4.83 15.91
CA ALA A 84 4.60 3.54 16.02
C ALA A 84 3.19 3.77 16.54
N GLN A 85 2.28 2.97 16.08
CA GLN A 85 0.93 2.88 16.61
C GLN A 85 0.65 1.41 16.87
N ASP A 86 0.11 1.10 18.03
CA ASP A 86 -0.42 -0.24 18.23
C ASP A 86 -1.59 -0.49 17.28
N TYR A 87 -1.91 -1.76 17.13
CA TYR A 87 -2.92 -2.21 16.20
C TYR A 87 -4.29 -1.55 16.43
N SER A 88 -4.70 -1.33 17.69
CA SER A 88 -5.99 -0.69 18.04
C SER A 88 -6.05 0.80 17.73
N GLY A 89 -4.96 1.40 17.26
CA GLY A 89 -4.90 2.83 16.97
C GLY A 89 -4.85 3.73 18.22
N GLU A 90 -5.02 3.20 19.42
CA GLU A 90 -5.18 3.97 20.64
C GLU A 90 -3.85 4.51 21.20
N ASN A 91 -2.76 3.77 21.01
CA ASN A 91 -1.45 4.11 21.56
C ASN A 91 -0.47 4.48 20.45
N ARG A 92 -0.39 5.78 20.18
CA ARG A 92 0.68 6.38 19.38
C ARG A 92 1.94 6.61 20.22
N THR A 93 3.06 6.10 19.75
CA THR A 93 4.40 6.37 20.26
C THR A 93 5.20 7.12 19.21
N ASP A 94 5.41 8.43 19.43
CA ASP A 94 6.28 9.23 18.57
C ASP A 94 7.72 8.72 18.66
N ILE A 95 8.31 8.40 17.50
CA ILE A 95 9.66 7.86 17.41
C ILE A 95 10.65 8.97 17.10
N SER A 96 10.39 9.74 16.04
CA SER A 96 11.16 10.94 15.73
C SER A 96 10.40 11.84 14.76
N SER A 97 10.75 13.12 14.77
CA SER A 97 10.35 14.07 13.75
C SER A 97 11.44 15.13 13.56
N GLY A 98 11.53 15.68 12.37
CA GLY A 98 12.56 16.65 12.05
C GLY A 98 12.49 17.17 10.64
N THR A 99 13.60 17.76 10.20
CA THR A 99 13.76 18.30 8.85
C THR A 99 14.71 17.46 8.02
N ILE A 100 14.46 17.43 6.72
CA ILE A 100 15.34 16.85 5.71
C ILE A 100 15.93 18.00 4.91
N GLY A 101 17.24 17.93 4.70
CA GLY A 101 17.95 18.88 3.86
C GLY A 101 17.94 18.46 2.40
N THR A 102 17.81 19.43 1.50
CA THR A 102 17.77 19.21 0.06
C THR A 102 18.90 19.96 -0.63
N ILE A 103 19.60 19.30 -1.54
CA ILE A 103 20.54 19.97 -2.46
C ILE A 103 19.87 19.94 -3.81
N GLU A 104 19.69 21.08 -4.45
CA GLU A 104 18.93 21.22 -5.70
C GLU A 104 19.78 21.88 -6.78
N TYR A 105 19.71 21.34 -8.00
CA TYR A 105 20.12 22.03 -9.21
C TYR A 105 18.88 22.31 -10.06
N GLU A 106 18.73 23.55 -10.52
CA GLU A 106 17.69 23.96 -11.44
C GLU A 106 18.31 24.36 -12.79
N SER A 107 17.80 23.76 -13.85
CA SER A 107 18.15 24.05 -15.25
C SER A 107 17.36 25.25 -15.79
N ASP A 108 17.87 25.91 -16.83
CA ASP A 108 17.21 27.07 -17.47
C ASP A 108 15.78 26.77 -18.00
N ASP A 109 15.46 25.50 -18.25
CA ASP A 109 14.13 25.04 -18.68
C ASP A 109 13.17 24.71 -17.52
N GLY A 110 13.61 24.88 -16.27
CA GLY A 110 12.85 24.58 -15.05
C GLY A 110 12.97 23.13 -14.57
N THR A 111 13.77 22.29 -15.23
CA THR A 111 14.06 20.93 -14.76
C THR A 111 14.91 20.97 -13.50
N LYS A 112 14.53 20.21 -12.47
CA LYS A 112 15.25 20.12 -11.21
C LYS A 112 15.86 18.74 -10.98
N ILE A 113 17.10 18.71 -10.49
CA ILE A 113 17.74 17.52 -9.92
C ILE A 113 17.99 17.79 -8.44
N ALA A 114 17.41 16.97 -7.57
CA ALA A 114 17.58 17.14 -6.14
C ALA A 114 18.11 15.89 -5.46
N TYR A 115 18.98 16.10 -4.48
CA TYR A 115 19.29 15.13 -3.45
C TYR A 115 18.47 15.48 -2.21
N GLU A 116 17.69 14.54 -1.69
CA GLU A 116 16.90 14.71 -0.46
C GLU A 116 16.73 13.36 0.25
N GLY A 117 16.97 13.31 1.56
CA GLY A 117 16.78 12.11 2.39
C GLY A 117 17.56 10.87 1.93
N GLY A 118 18.69 11.07 1.25
CA GLY A 118 19.48 9.98 0.66
C GLY A 118 19.12 9.63 -0.79
N GLY A 119 17.92 10.02 -1.24
CA GLY A 119 17.46 9.82 -2.61
C GLY A 119 17.99 10.90 -3.57
N VAL A 120 17.91 10.60 -4.86
CA VAL A 120 18.10 11.58 -5.93
C VAL A 120 16.85 11.58 -6.80
N PHE A 121 16.24 12.73 -6.97
CA PHE A 121 15.01 12.93 -7.71
C PHE A 121 15.25 13.78 -8.94
N HIS A 122 14.50 13.51 -10.01
CA HIS A 122 14.46 14.33 -11.20
C HIS A 122 13.04 14.79 -11.45
N GLU A 123 12.85 16.10 -11.43
CA GLU A 123 11.55 16.75 -11.59
C GLU A 123 11.52 17.59 -12.86
N THR A 124 10.47 17.41 -13.65
CA THR A 124 10.23 18.19 -14.88
C THR A 124 8.93 19.00 -14.80
N GLY A 125 8.52 19.40 -13.59
CA GLY A 125 7.29 20.15 -13.28
C GLY A 125 5.99 19.34 -13.36
N GLU A 126 5.86 18.40 -14.30
CA GLU A 126 4.69 17.50 -14.41
C GLU A 126 4.91 16.14 -13.75
N ARG A 127 6.17 15.77 -13.47
CA ARG A 127 6.56 14.46 -12.94
C ARG A 127 7.83 14.58 -12.13
N THR A 128 7.89 13.82 -11.04
CA THR A 128 9.11 13.54 -10.27
C THR A 128 9.41 12.06 -10.41
N ARG A 129 10.66 11.71 -10.69
CA ARG A 129 11.11 10.31 -10.75
C ARG A 129 12.30 10.04 -9.83
N VAL A 130 12.38 8.84 -9.29
CA VAL A 130 13.56 8.36 -8.57
C VAL A 130 14.70 8.08 -9.54
N VAL A 131 15.83 8.79 -9.37
CA VAL A 131 17.09 8.55 -10.09
C VAL A 131 18.01 7.64 -9.27
N SER A 132 18.00 7.83 -7.95
CA SER A 132 18.66 6.97 -6.97
C SER A 132 17.76 6.84 -5.75
N ALA A 133 17.53 5.61 -5.31
CA ALA A 133 16.69 5.35 -4.15
C ALA A 133 17.27 5.96 -2.86
N PRO A 134 16.42 6.47 -1.94
CA PRO A 134 16.79 6.71 -0.56
C PRO A 134 17.52 5.52 0.07
N ALA A 135 18.43 5.80 1.01
CA ALA A 135 19.25 4.79 1.66
C ALA A 135 18.52 4.06 2.81
N ILE A 136 17.21 3.81 2.65
CA ILE A 136 16.40 3.06 3.61
C ILE A 136 16.59 1.57 3.29
N ASP A 137 16.87 0.77 4.33
CA ASP A 137 17.21 -0.65 4.16
C ASP A 137 16.40 -1.54 5.12
N TYR A 138 15.95 -2.67 4.61
CA TYR A 138 15.22 -3.68 5.37
C TYR A 138 16.00 -5.00 5.43
N ASP A 139 16.46 -5.40 6.63
CA ASP A 139 17.04 -6.73 6.85
C ASP A 139 15.95 -7.73 7.24
N SER A 140 15.50 -8.52 6.27
CA SER A 140 14.47 -9.55 6.44
C SER A 140 14.85 -10.68 7.41
N ARG A 141 16.14 -10.85 7.75
CA ARG A 141 16.57 -11.87 8.74
C ARG A 141 16.35 -11.41 10.17
N THR A 142 16.34 -10.10 10.39
CA THR A 142 16.17 -9.49 11.72
C THR A 142 14.93 -8.62 11.81
N TYR A 143 14.11 -8.55 10.75
CA TYR A 143 12.93 -7.70 10.64
C TYR A 143 13.23 -6.26 11.07
N THR A 144 14.35 -5.72 10.58
CA THR A 144 14.85 -4.40 10.99
C THR A 144 14.82 -3.43 9.83
N LEU A 145 14.10 -2.32 10.00
CA LEU A 145 14.16 -1.18 9.08
C LEU A 145 15.21 -0.19 9.57
N SER A 146 16.11 0.23 8.69
CA SER A 146 17.06 1.32 8.93
C SER A 146 16.68 2.53 8.09
N PHE A 147 16.45 3.65 8.76
CA PHE A 147 16.07 4.91 8.14
C PHE A 147 17.13 5.96 8.46
N PRO A 148 18.07 6.24 7.55
CA PRO A 148 18.99 7.37 7.72
C PRO A 148 18.31 8.65 7.25
N VAL A 149 18.27 9.67 8.10
CA VAL A 149 17.83 11.02 7.73
C VAL A 149 19.07 11.89 7.59
N VAL A 150 19.10 12.71 6.53
CA VAL A 150 20.19 13.66 6.29
C VAL A 150 19.64 15.07 6.30
N THR A 151 20.22 15.91 7.15
CA THR A 151 20.02 17.36 7.17
C THR A 151 21.34 18.07 6.85
N LEU A 152 21.24 19.32 6.38
CA LEU A 152 22.40 20.18 6.08
C LEU A 152 22.65 21.11 7.27
N THR A 153 23.81 21.75 7.37
CA THR A 153 24.10 22.72 8.45
C THR A 153 23.57 24.12 8.17
N GLU A 154 23.48 24.51 6.91
CA GLU A 154 23.13 25.87 6.48
C GLU A 154 22.56 25.92 5.06
N GLU A 155 21.79 26.99 4.77
CA GLU A 155 21.40 27.32 3.40
C GLU A 155 22.57 27.95 2.64
N LYS A 156 22.89 27.44 1.45
CA LYS A 156 24.10 27.86 0.73
C LYS A 156 24.08 27.54 -0.75
N THR A 157 24.64 28.44 -1.56
CA THR A 157 24.97 28.13 -2.96
C THR A 157 26.29 27.39 -3.07
N ILE A 158 26.28 26.20 -3.67
CA ILE A 158 27.44 25.36 -3.94
C ILE A 158 27.85 25.56 -5.40
N ARG A 159 29.09 26.01 -5.62
CA ARG A 159 29.62 26.16 -6.98
C ARG A 159 30.09 24.81 -7.53
N SER A 160 30.11 24.69 -8.86
CA SER A 160 30.78 23.58 -9.53
C SER A 160 32.27 23.53 -9.18
N GLY A 161 32.81 22.32 -9.00
CA GLY A 161 34.20 22.04 -8.64
C GLY A 161 34.33 21.10 -7.44
N ASP A 162 35.51 21.04 -6.85
CA ASP A 162 35.78 20.23 -5.67
C ASP A 162 34.98 20.72 -4.45
N ILE A 163 34.19 19.83 -3.87
CA ILE A 163 33.49 20.06 -2.61
C ILE A 163 33.99 19.10 -1.53
N ARG A 164 33.84 19.51 -0.28
CA ARG A 164 34.10 18.73 0.92
C ARG A 164 32.79 18.57 1.68
N LEU A 165 32.42 17.31 1.91
CA LEU A 165 31.34 16.91 2.80
C LEU A 165 31.94 16.59 4.15
N THR A 166 31.39 17.14 5.23
CA THR A 166 31.81 16.83 6.59
C THR A 166 30.61 16.51 7.47
N ARG A 167 30.62 15.36 8.15
CA ARG A 167 29.56 15.01 9.11
C ARG A 167 29.77 15.78 10.41
N SER A 168 28.97 16.81 10.67
CA SER A 168 29.09 17.64 11.88
C SER A 168 28.53 16.94 13.11
N ASN A 169 27.39 16.26 12.95
CA ASN A 169 26.69 15.60 14.04
C ASN A 169 26.02 14.29 13.57
N VAL A 170 25.82 13.38 14.53
CA VAL A 170 24.94 12.22 14.36
C VAL A 170 24.11 12.05 15.61
N GLU A 171 22.81 12.20 15.46
CA GLU A 171 21.84 11.82 16.47
C GLU A 171 21.32 10.43 16.13
N ARG A 172 21.31 9.53 17.12
CA ARG A 172 20.84 8.17 16.93
C ARG A 172 19.73 7.95 17.93
N GLU A 173 18.55 7.68 17.40
CA GLU A 173 17.50 7.18 18.26
C GLU A 173 17.92 5.82 18.82
N PRO A 174 17.57 5.51 20.07
CA PRO A 174 17.64 4.14 20.56
C PRO A 174 16.98 3.22 19.55
N ARG A 175 17.51 2.00 19.37
CA ARG A 175 16.82 1.01 18.55
C ARG A 175 15.41 0.82 19.12
N ASN A 176 14.40 1.21 18.35
CA ASN A 176 13.01 1.16 18.76
C ASN A 176 12.51 -0.25 18.50
N TYR A 177 11.93 -0.87 19.54
CA TYR A 177 11.24 -2.13 19.41
C TYR A 177 9.80 -1.83 19.05
N VAL A 178 9.40 -2.22 17.84
CA VAL A 178 8.09 -1.90 17.22
C VAL A 178 7.41 -3.19 16.75
N ALA A 179 7.75 -4.31 17.39
CA ALA A 179 7.15 -5.58 17.02
C ALA A 179 5.68 -5.58 17.40
N ASN A 180 4.84 -6.01 16.46
CA ASN A 180 3.38 -5.99 16.55
C ASN A 180 2.74 -4.59 16.45
N ASP A 181 3.52 -3.57 16.11
CA ASP A 181 3.01 -2.22 15.86
C ASP A 181 2.98 -1.94 14.35
N HIS A 182 2.10 -1.01 13.95
CA HIS A 182 2.19 -0.31 12.68
C HIS A 182 3.18 0.85 12.83
N VAL A 183 4.13 0.94 11.91
CA VAL A 183 5.06 2.07 11.82
C VAL A 183 4.60 2.96 10.70
N PHE A 184 4.32 4.21 11.03
CA PHE A 184 3.95 5.22 10.06
C PHE A 184 5.15 6.14 9.77
N VAL A 185 5.30 6.49 8.50
CA VAL A 185 6.25 7.51 8.04
C VAL A 185 5.46 8.55 7.27
N GLU A 186 5.49 9.79 7.73
CA GLU A 186 4.98 10.96 7.01
C GLU A 186 6.17 11.75 6.46
N VAL A 187 6.10 12.15 5.19
CA VAL A 187 7.09 13.02 4.53
C VAL A 187 6.35 14.17 3.84
N GLU A 188 6.72 15.40 4.16
CA GLU A 188 6.24 16.61 3.47
C GLU A 188 7.40 17.19 2.65
N SER A 189 7.26 17.20 1.31
CA SER A 189 8.35 17.59 0.39
C SER A 189 7.83 18.06 -0.97
N GLU A 190 8.57 18.96 -1.64
CA GLU A 190 8.36 19.27 -3.07
C GLU A 190 8.59 18.02 -3.96
N TYR A 191 9.43 17.09 -3.50
CA TYR A 191 9.74 15.83 -4.17
C TYR A 191 8.85 14.67 -3.72
N CYS A 192 7.69 14.96 -3.11
CA CYS A 192 6.78 13.95 -2.55
C CYS A 192 6.50 12.79 -3.52
N LEU A 193 6.19 13.08 -4.80
CA LEU A 193 5.90 12.03 -5.79
C LEU A 193 7.06 11.02 -5.98
N GLY A 194 8.31 11.47 -5.81
CA GLY A 194 9.47 10.57 -5.83
C GLY A 194 9.57 9.71 -4.57
N TRP A 195 9.15 10.22 -3.41
CA TRP A 195 9.03 9.42 -2.19
C TRP A 195 7.92 8.37 -2.31
N GLU A 196 6.77 8.75 -2.89
CA GLU A 196 5.66 7.83 -3.15
C GLU A 196 6.08 6.68 -4.07
N GLU A 197 6.69 7.01 -5.22
CA GLU A 197 7.26 6.03 -6.16
C GLU A 197 8.22 5.07 -5.42
N TYR A 198 9.12 5.61 -4.58
CA TYR A 198 10.05 4.79 -3.81
C TYR A 198 9.35 3.81 -2.87
N PHE A 199 8.40 4.26 -2.05
CA PHE A 199 7.75 3.38 -1.07
C PHE A 199 6.87 2.32 -1.74
N VAL A 200 6.16 2.69 -2.81
CA VAL A 200 5.40 1.74 -3.63
C VAL A 200 6.32 0.68 -4.21
N GLU A 201 7.46 1.05 -4.79
CA GLU A 201 8.43 0.10 -5.34
C GLU A 201 9.01 -0.85 -4.28
N GLN A 202 9.20 -0.39 -3.05
CA GLN A 202 9.81 -1.20 -1.98
C GLN A 202 8.83 -2.04 -1.18
N ALA A 203 7.60 -1.56 -0.98
CA ALA A 203 6.65 -2.12 -0.01
C ALA A 203 5.24 -2.35 -0.58
N GLY A 204 5.00 -2.06 -1.86
CA GLY A 204 3.73 -2.24 -2.55
C GLY A 204 2.76 -1.08 -2.34
N ASP A 205 1.72 -1.00 -3.18
CA ASP A 205 0.75 0.10 -3.19
C ASP A 205 0.00 0.25 -1.85
N LEU A 206 -0.26 -0.88 -1.17
CA LEU A 206 -0.93 -0.94 0.14
C LEU A 206 -0.16 -0.27 1.27
N THR A 207 1.11 0.11 1.05
CA THR A 207 1.83 0.92 2.04
C THR A 207 1.32 2.35 2.09
N VAL A 208 0.77 2.89 1.00
CA VAL A 208 0.37 4.30 0.90
C VAL A 208 -1.00 4.51 1.54
N GLN A 209 -1.01 5.20 2.68
CA GLN A 209 -2.24 5.56 3.40
C GLN A 209 -2.79 6.92 2.95
N GLN A 210 -1.89 7.80 2.50
CA GLN A 210 -2.23 9.10 1.94
C GLN A 210 -1.21 9.43 0.84
N ALA A 211 -1.67 9.47 -0.41
CA ALA A 211 -0.86 9.84 -1.57
C ALA A 211 -0.50 11.33 -1.56
N CYS A 212 0.57 11.69 -2.27
CA CYS A 212 1.13 13.05 -2.28
C CYS A 212 0.17 14.14 -2.77
N TYR A 213 -0.62 13.81 -3.80
CA TYR A 213 -1.60 14.70 -4.39
C TYR A 213 -2.90 13.94 -4.67
N GLY A 214 -4.04 14.55 -4.36
CA GLY A 214 -5.34 13.93 -4.55
C GLY A 214 -6.49 14.83 -4.13
N ALA A 215 -7.72 14.33 -4.19
CA ALA A 215 -8.90 15.11 -3.83
C ALA A 215 -8.87 15.67 -2.40
N GLU A 216 -8.06 15.07 -1.52
CA GLU A 216 -7.97 15.38 -0.10
C GLU A 216 -6.57 15.88 0.34
N ASN A 217 -5.62 16.01 -0.60
CA ASN A 217 -4.24 16.39 -0.29
C ASN A 217 -3.63 17.28 -1.39
N ASP A 218 -3.45 18.56 -1.07
CA ASP A 218 -2.78 19.56 -1.92
C ASP A 218 -1.42 20.00 -1.33
N ASP A 219 -1.02 19.43 -0.19
CA ASP A 219 0.08 19.95 0.63
C ASP A 219 1.43 19.24 0.35
N GLY A 220 1.47 18.27 -0.56
CA GLY A 220 2.71 17.53 -0.86
C GLY A 220 3.15 16.63 0.29
N LYS A 221 2.17 16.05 1.00
CA LYS A 221 2.38 15.14 2.13
C LYS A 221 2.17 13.69 1.72
N LEU A 222 3.12 12.82 2.00
CA LEU A 222 2.99 11.38 1.83
C LEU A 222 2.89 10.75 3.21
N LYS A 223 1.91 9.86 3.42
CA LYS A 223 1.85 9.00 4.62
C LYS A 223 1.87 7.54 4.20
N VAL A 224 2.83 6.78 4.73
CA VAL A 224 2.94 5.34 4.51
C VAL A 224 2.87 4.56 5.81
N ARG A 225 2.35 3.32 5.73
CA ARG A 225 2.23 2.35 6.82
C ARG A 225 3.08 1.12 6.53
N LEU A 226 3.90 0.73 7.50
CA LEU A 226 4.76 -0.44 7.49
C LEU A 226 4.52 -1.26 8.77
N GLY A 227 5.04 -2.47 8.85
CA GLY A 227 5.01 -3.25 10.11
C GLY A 227 3.94 -4.33 10.14
N TYR A 228 3.39 -4.59 11.33
CA TYR A 228 2.68 -5.83 11.61
C TYR A 228 1.27 -5.86 11.04
N ASN A 229 1.01 -6.78 10.12
CA ASN A 229 -0.33 -7.20 9.72
C ASN A 229 -0.44 -8.72 9.92
N ASP A 230 -0.67 -9.16 11.16
CA ASP A 230 -0.94 -10.58 11.39
C ASP A 230 -2.39 -10.92 11.13
N ILE A 231 -2.58 -11.46 9.95
CA ILE A 231 -3.84 -12.05 9.52
C ILE A 231 -3.79 -13.58 9.60
N SER A 232 -2.60 -14.15 9.84
CA SER A 232 -2.34 -15.60 9.77
C SER A 232 -2.96 -16.39 10.93
N GLY A 233 -3.45 -15.69 11.95
CA GLY A 233 -4.22 -16.25 13.07
C GLY A 233 -5.72 -15.95 13.03
N ALA A 234 -6.25 -15.22 12.04
CA ALA A 234 -7.60 -14.66 12.09
C ALA A 234 -8.69 -15.69 12.42
N PHE A 235 -8.56 -16.89 11.85
CA PHE A 235 -9.52 -17.97 12.05
C PHE A 235 -9.04 -19.05 13.02
N SER A 236 -8.05 -18.78 13.87
CA SER A 236 -7.55 -19.78 14.82
C SER A 236 -8.59 -20.15 15.89
N SER A 237 -9.42 -19.17 16.25
CA SER A 237 -10.60 -19.33 17.10
C SER A 237 -11.85 -19.25 16.24
N GLY A 238 -12.97 -19.81 16.72
CA GLY A 238 -14.20 -19.80 15.93
C GLY A 238 -14.84 -18.41 15.81
N VAL A 239 -14.61 -17.53 16.79
CA VAL A 239 -14.98 -16.11 16.73
C VAL A 239 -13.79 -15.29 17.22
N ALA A 240 -13.47 -14.21 16.51
CA ALA A 240 -12.53 -13.18 16.94
C ALA A 240 -13.21 -11.81 16.88
N LEU A 241 -13.17 -11.10 18.01
CA LEU A 241 -13.72 -9.76 18.20
C LEU A 241 -12.77 -8.94 19.09
N PRO A 242 -12.81 -7.60 19.05
CA PRO A 242 -12.00 -6.76 19.95
C PRO A 242 -12.30 -7.02 21.44
N SER A 243 -13.56 -7.31 21.77
CA SER A 243 -14.03 -7.57 23.13
C SER A 243 -15.30 -8.43 23.10
N GLU A 244 -15.50 -9.28 24.11
CA GLU A 244 -16.79 -9.97 24.31
C GLU A 244 -17.96 -8.99 24.53
N GLU A 245 -17.67 -7.76 24.99
CA GLU A 245 -18.69 -6.70 25.15
C GLU A 245 -19.29 -6.24 23.81
N ASN A 246 -18.63 -6.54 22.68
CA ASN A 246 -19.10 -6.21 21.34
C ASN A 246 -20.19 -7.17 20.82
N ILE A 247 -20.71 -8.03 21.69
CA ILE A 247 -21.79 -8.96 21.39
C ILE A 247 -23.07 -8.53 22.10
N ASP A 248 -24.11 -8.17 21.35
CA ASP A 248 -25.47 -7.99 21.90
C ASP A 248 -26.19 -9.34 21.99
N GLU A 249 -26.04 -9.97 23.15
CA GLU A 249 -26.78 -11.18 23.51
C GLU A 249 -28.13 -10.86 24.16
N ASN A 250 -29.15 -10.61 23.37
CA ASN A 250 -30.53 -10.64 23.89
C ASN A 250 -31.02 -12.10 24.05
N PRO A 251 -31.87 -12.38 25.06
CA PRO A 251 -31.56 -13.08 26.32
C PRO A 251 -31.25 -14.60 26.21
N SER A 252 -30.57 -15.04 25.15
CA SER A 252 -30.63 -16.44 24.70
C SER A 252 -29.41 -17.30 25.04
N GLY A 253 -28.31 -16.71 25.54
CA GLY A 253 -27.12 -17.47 25.94
C GLY A 253 -26.59 -18.35 24.81
N HIS A 254 -26.33 -17.74 23.65
CA HIS A 254 -25.68 -18.42 22.54
C HIS A 254 -24.26 -18.78 22.98
N ASP A 255 -23.93 -20.06 22.98
CA ASP A 255 -22.59 -20.51 23.32
C ASP A 255 -21.71 -20.37 22.08
N LEU A 256 -21.05 -19.22 21.95
CA LEU A 256 -20.05 -18.97 20.90
C LEU A 256 -18.72 -19.68 21.20
N GLY A 257 -18.65 -20.50 22.26
CA GLY A 257 -17.44 -21.17 22.68
C GLY A 257 -16.35 -20.19 23.11
N ASP A 258 -15.10 -20.52 22.82
CA ASP A 258 -13.95 -19.68 23.11
C ASP A 258 -13.88 -18.54 22.07
N ILE A 259 -14.21 -17.32 22.49
CA ILE A 259 -14.00 -16.10 21.71
C ILE A 259 -12.54 -15.67 21.88
N ALA A 260 -11.85 -15.41 20.77
CA ALA A 260 -10.59 -14.68 20.83
C ALA A 260 -10.88 -13.19 20.95
N GLU A 261 -10.52 -12.59 22.09
CA GLU A 261 -10.34 -11.15 22.20
C GLU A 261 -9.10 -10.76 21.39
N ALA A 262 -9.32 -10.49 20.11
CA ALA A 262 -8.30 -10.19 19.12
C ALA A 262 -8.90 -9.29 18.05
N GLU A 263 -8.13 -8.27 17.70
CA GLU A 263 -8.48 -7.28 16.69
C GLU A 263 -7.62 -7.55 15.45
N TYR A 264 -8.22 -7.47 14.26
CA TYR A 264 -7.58 -7.85 12.99
C TYR A 264 -7.74 -6.74 11.94
N PRO A 265 -6.73 -6.53 11.06
CA PRO A 265 -6.71 -5.42 10.09
C PRO A 265 -7.91 -5.44 9.14
N PRO A 266 -8.63 -4.31 8.93
CA PRO A 266 -9.57 -4.25 7.82
C PRO A 266 -8.83 -4.44 6.48
N LEU A 267 -9.54 -4.96 5.48
CA LEU A 267 -8.97 -5.28 4.16
C LEU A 267 -9.24 -4.19 3.11
N ASP A 268 -9.54 -2.96 3.53
CA ASP A 268 -10.00 -1.86 2.67
C ASP A 268 -9.09 -1.65 1.46
N GLU A 269 -7.80 -1.43 1.73
CA GLU A 269 -6.81 -1.15 0.70
C GLU A 269 -6.63 -2.36 -0.23
N THR A 270 -6.60 -3.57 0.36
CA THR A 270 -6.47 -4.82 -0.41
C THR A 270 -7.67 -5.04 -1.34
N ILE A 271 -8.90 -4.85 -0.84
CA ILE A 271 -10.13 -5.05 -1.61
C ILE A 271 -10.29 -3.94 -2.66
N GLN A 272 -9.93 -2.70 -2.33
CA GLN A 272 -9.92 -1.59 -3.29
C GLN A 272 -8.96 -1.87 -4.44
N GLN A 273 -7.73 -2.27 -4.15
CA GLN A 273 -6.74 -2.61 -5.17
C GLN A 273 -7.18 -3.81 -6.02
N LEU A 274 -7.71 -4.86 -5.40
CA LEU A 274 -8.30 -6.01 -6.12
C LEU A 274 -9.41 -5.56 -7.08
N SER A 275 -10.31 -4.67 -6.64
CA SER A 275 -11.42 -4.17 -7.46
C SER A 275 -10.91 -3.37 -8.65
N ASP A 276 -9.96 -2.47 -8.43
CA ASP A 276 -9.39 -1.65 -9.51
C ASP A 276 -8.66 -2.51 -10.55
N ASP A 277 -7.84 -3.47 -10.12
CA ASP A 277 -7.12 -4.38 -11.01
C ASP A 277 -8.05 -5.30 -11.80
N PHE A 278 -9.03 -5.93 -11.13
CA PHE A 278 -9.94 -6.88 -11.76
C PHE A 278 -10.89 -6.18 -12.74
N ARG A 279 -11.33 -4.96 -12.44
CA ARG A 279 -12.17 -4.14 -13.32
C ARG A 279 -11.46 -3.78 -14.63
N GLU A 280 -10.15 -3.55 -14.60
CA GLU A 280 -9.37 -3.16 -15.77
C GLU A 280 -8.82 -4.35 -16.58
N ASN A 281 -8.85 -5.56 -16.00
CA ASN A 281 -8.28 -6.76 -16.61
C ASN A 281 -9.27 -7.49 -17.53
N GLU A 282 -9.04 -7.40 -18.85
CA GLU A 282 -9.84 -8.10 -19.86
C GLU A 282 -9.82 -9.65 -19.76
N SER A 283 -8.93 -10.23 -18.95
CA SER A 283 -8.84 -11.68 -18.74
C SER A 283 -9.77 -12.19 -17.64
N VAL A 284 -10.33 -11.29 -16.82
CA VAL A 284 -11.25 -11.62 -15.74
C VAL A 284 -12.64 -11.88 -16.33
N SER A 285 -13.30 -12.93 -15.84
CA SER A 285 -14.60 -13.37 -16.38
C SER A 285 -15.78 -12.81 -15.59
N GLU A 286 -16.93 -12.66 -16.23
CA GLU A 286 -18.20 -12.48 -15.52
C GLU A 286 -18.74 -13.85 -15.06
N LEU A 287 -19.47 -13.86 -13.95
CA LEU A 287 -20.15 -15.06 -13.46
C LEU A 287 -21.39 -15.38 -14.30
N ASP A 288 -21.67 -16.68 -14.44
CA ASP A 288 -22.90 -17.22 -15.00
C ASP A 288 -23.84 -17.64 -13.87
N SER A 289 -25.07 -17.13 -13.87
CA SER A 289 -26.12 -17.52 -12.91
C SER A 289 -26.90 -18.76 -13.35
N ASP A 290 -26.84 -19.14 -14.63
CA ASP A 290 -27.59 -20.27 -15.20
C ASP A 290 -26.75 -21.58 -15.21
N SER A 291 -25.45 -21.50 -14.91
CA SER A 291 -24.54 -22.64 -14.91
C SER A 291 -23.43 -22.53 -13.86
N SER A 292 -22.75 -23.65 -13.58
CA SER A 292 -21.67 -23.71 -12.61
C SER A 292 -20.43 -22.99 -13.12
N ASN A 293 -19.85 -22.13 -12.28
CA ASN A 293 -18.66 -21.33 -12.57
C ASN A 293 -17.40 -22.12 -12.19
N SER A 294 -16.47 -22.31 -13.13
CA SER A 294 -15.22 -23.05 -12.86
C SER A 294 -14.26 -22.29 -11.95
N ALA A 295 -13.15 -22.92 -11.57
CA ALA A 295 -12.00 -22.23 -11.00
C ALA A 295 -11.52 -21.06 -11.90
N GLY A 296 -11.16 -19.93 -11.31
CA GLY A 296 -10.75 -18.73 -12.03
C GLY A 296 -10.94 -17.42 -11.25
N GLU A 297 -10.70 -16.31 -11.94
CA GLU A 297 -10.87 -14.95 -11.44
C GLU A 297 -12.12 -14.33 -12.06
N TYR A 298 -12.95 -13.71 -11.21
CA TYR A 298 -14.23 -13.13 -11.58
C TYR A 298 -14.40 -11.72 -11.02
N TYR A 299 -15.05 -10.86 -11.80
CA TYR A 299 -15.43 -9.51 -11.37
C TYR A 299 -16.93 -9.32 -11.53
N GLN A 300 -17.55 -8.68 -10.55
CA GLN A 300 -18.94 -8.25 -10.60
C GLN A 300 -19.10 -6.85 -10.03
N GLU A 301 -19.97 -6.06 -10.65
CA GLU A 301 -20.40 -4.80 -10.02
C GLU A 301 -21.20 -5.09 -8.75
N ASN A 302 -22.09 -6.08 -8.79
CA ASN A 302 -22.92 -6.51 -7.66
C ASN A 302 -23.10 -8.03 -7.78
N LEU A 303 -23.07 -8.76 -6.67
CA LEU A 303 -23.34 -10.20 -6.67
C LEU A 303 -24.75 -10.46 -6.14
N ASN A 304 -25.72 -10.48 -7.05
CA ASN A 304 -27.15 -10.65 -6.71
C ASN A 304 -27.68 -12.00 -7.23
N GLY A 305 -28.30 -12.79 -6.36
CA GLY A 305 -29.00 -14.02 -6.72
C GLY A 305 -28.31 -15.32 -6.29
N GLU A 306 -28.44 -16.34 -7.15
CA GLU A 306 -27.87 -17.67 -6.93
C GLU A 306 -26.68 -17.94 -7.85
N TYR A 307 -25.61 -18.52 -7.30
CA TYR A 307 -24.40 -18.89 -8.03
C TYR A 307 -23.86 -20.22 -7.52
N ASP A 308 -23.48 -21.09 -8.45
CA ASP A 308 -22.79 -22.35 -8.15
C ASP A 308 -21.36 -22.31 -8.71
N PHE A 309 -20.43 -22.95 -8.00
CA PHE A 309 -19.03 -23.05 -8.37
C PHE A 309 -18.51 -24.49 -8.41
N ASP A 310 -17.64 -24.75 -9.38
CA ASP A 310 -16.87 -25.97 -9.56
C ASP A 310 -15.37 -25.71 -9.36
N LEU A 311 -14.87 -26.10 -8.19
CA LEU A 311 -13.47 -25.97 -7.77
C LEU A 311 -12.64 -27.21 -8.10
N THR A 312 -13.03 -28.04 -9.06
CA THR A 312 -12.26 -29.25 -9.42
C THR A 312 -10.84 -28.92 -9.88
N ASP A 313 -10.69 -27.84 -10.65
CA ASP A 313 -9.44 -27.49 -11.34
C ASP A 313 -8.60 -26.42 -10.63
N GLY A 314 -9.10 -25.81 -9.54
CA GLY A 314 -8.38 -24.78 -8.79
C GLY A 314 -9.28 -23.96 -7.86
N ASN A 315 -8.72 -22.87 -7.32
CA ASN A 315 -9.45 -21.87 -6.54
C ASN A 315 -10.32 -20.98 -7.45
N ALA A 316 -11.35 -20.38 -6.87
CA ALA A 316 -12.10 -19.29 -7.49
C ALA A 316 -11.95 -18.03 -6.64
N VAL A 317 -11.71 -16.89 -7.29
CA VAL A 317 -11.66 -15.57 -6.65
C VAL A 317 -12.70 -14.70 -7.33
N VAL A 318 -13.63 -14.15 -6.55
CA VAL A 318 -14.66 -13.23 -7.00
C VAL A 318 -14.44 -11.89 -6.31
N VAL A 319 -14.26 -10.84 -7.10
CA VAL A 319 -14.20 -9.46 -6.61
C VAL A 319 -15.51 -8.77 -6.94
N VAL A 320 -16.15 -8.18 -5.93
CA VAL A 320 -17.44 -7.52 -6.01
C VAL A 320 -17.25 -6.05 -5.63
N ASN A 321 -17.55 -5.15 -6.57
CA ASN A 321 -17.34 -3.71 -6.40
C ASN A 321 -18.34 -3.03 -5.44
N ASP A 322 -19.43 -3.72 -5.13
CA ASP A 322 -20.54 -3.22 -4.31
C ASP A 322 -20.97 -4.35 -3.35
N SER A 323 -22.26 -4.47 -3.06
CA SER A 323 -22.80 -5.48 -2.16
C SER A 323 -22.97 -6.88 -2.76
N VAL A 324 -23.04 -7.85 -1.87
CA VAL A 324 -23.40 -9.25 -2.12
C VAL A 324 -24.78 -9.52 -1.52
N THR A 325 -25.77 -9.83 -2.35
CA THR A 325 -27.11 -10.24 -1.91
C THR A 325 -27.39 -11.65 -2.41
N THR A 326 -27.56 -12.61 -1.50
CA THR A 326 -27.91 -13.99 -1.88
C THR A 326 -29.42 -14.13 -1.96
N ASP A 327 -29.94 -14.80 -3.00
CA ASP A 327 -31.34 -15.20 -3.15
C ASP A 327 -31.40 -16.60 -3.79
N GLY A 328 -32.54 -17.28 -3.74
CA GLY A 328 -32.78 -18.54 -4.44
C GLY A 328 -32.08 -19.72 -3.78
N GLU A 329 -31.17 -20.38 -4.50
CA GLU A 329 -30.27 -21.40 -3.92
C GLU A 329 -29.04 -20.80 -3.22
N GLY A 330 -28.85 -19.47 -3.31
CA GLY A 330 -27.75 -18.73 -2.71
C GLY A 330 -26.40 -19.01 -3.37
N VAL A 331 -25.30 -18.97 -2.61
CA VAL A 331 -23.94 -19.20 -3.14
C VAL A 331 -23.44 -20.56 -2.71
N THR A 332 -23.23 -21.47 -3.68
CA THR A 332 -22.87 -22.86 -3.40
C THR A 332 -21.63 -23.31 -4.15
N VAL A 333 -21.00 -24.37 -3.62
CA VAL A 333 -19.91 -25.08 -4.30
C VAL A 333 -20.33 -26.54 -4.45
N SER A 334 -20.77 -26.91 -5.65
CA SER A 334 -21.22 -28.27 -5.96
C SER A 334 -20.09 -29.27 -6.12
N ASN A 335 -18.90 -28.82 -6.55
CA ASN A 335 -17.71 -29.66 -6.74
C ASN A 335 -16.50 -29.05 -6.06
N CYS A 336 -16.06 -29.64 -4.94
CA CYS A 336 -14.92 -29.13 -4.16
C CYS A 336 -13.57 -29.76 -4.52
N GLY A 337 -13.49 -30.49 -5.65
CA GLY A 337 -12.31 -31.23 -6.05
C GLY A 337 -11.80 -32.19 -4.95
N ASN A 338 -10.54 -32.00 -4.54
CA ASN A 338 -9.88 -32.75 -3.47
C ASN A 338 -10.12 -32.16 -2.06
N GLY A 339 -10.88 -31.06 -1.93
CA GLY A 339 -11.12 -30.34 -0.69
C GLY A 339 -10.02 -29.35 -0.29
N GLU A 340 -9.02 -29.11 -1.15
CA GLU A 340 -7.93 -28.15 -0.90
C GLU A 340 -8.19 -26.78 -1.53
N HIS A 341 -9.12 -26.69 -2.47
CA HIS A 341 -9.46 -25.45 -3.16
C HIS A 341 -10.57 -24.68 -2.44
N SER A 342 -10.56 -23.36 -2.60
CA SER A 342 -11.52 -22.43 -2.00
C SER A 342 -12.11 -21.45 -3.02
N LEU A 343 -13.35 -21.07 -2.77
CA LEU A 343 -14.01 -19.88 -3.30
C LEU A 343 -13.77 -18.73 -2.31
N LYS A 344 -13.11 -17.67 -2.78
CA LYS A 344 -12.91 -16.43 -2.02
C LYS A 344 -13.73 -15.31 -2.68
N ILE A 345 -14.53 -14.61 -1.90
CA ILE A 345 -15.34 -13.48 -2.35
C ILE A 345 -14.90 -12.24 -1.58
N TYR A 346 -14.39 -11.24 -2.30
CA TYR A 346 -13.97 -9.94 -1.76
C TYR A 346 -14.99 -8.89 -2.19
N ALA A 347 -15.67 -8.24 -1.25
CA ALA A 347 -16.70 -7.25 -1.53
C ALA A 347 -16.36 -5.89 -0.91
N GLN A 348 -16.60 -4.80 -1.65
CA GLN A 348 -16.48 -3.45 -1.10
C GLN A 348 -17.68 -3.06 -0.23
N GLY A 349 -18.88 -3.52 -0.62
CA GLY A 349 -20.13 -3.22 0.05
C GLY A 349 -20.54 -4.24 1.11
N ASP A 350 -21.85 -4.31 1.35
CA ASP A 350 -22.46 -5.10 2.42
C ASP A 350 -22.80 -6.53 1.97
N PHE A 351 -22.98 -7.43 2.93
CA PHE A 351 -23.45 -8.80 2.70
C PHE A 351 -24.88 -8.98 3.22
N GLU A 352 -25.85 -9.04 2.31
CA GLU A 352 -27.25 -9.35 2.61
C GLU A 352 -27.55 -10.83 2.30
N LEU A 353 -27.52 -11.68 3.33
CA LEU A 353 -27.61 -13.13 3.19
C LEU A 353 -29.05 -13.61 3.41
N HIS A 354 -29.84 -13.70 2.33
CA HIS A 354 -31.20 -14.25 2.38
C HIS A 354 -31.20 -15.79 2.22
N ASP A 355 -30.33 -16.35 1.40
CA ASP A 355 -30.28 -17.81 1.16
C ASP A 355 -28.94 -18.44 1.53
N ASP A 356 -28.84 -19.76 1.32
CA ASP A 356 -27.70 -20.57 1.75
C ASP A 356 -26.36 -20.10 1.15
N VAL A 357 -25.31 -20.08 1.97
CA VAL A 357 -23.93 -19.94 1.53
C VAL A 357 -23.16 -21.14 2.06
N LYS A 358 -23.02 -22.20 1.26
CA LYS A 358 -22.40 -23.45 1.74
C LYS A 358 -21.86 -24.35 0.63
N PRO A 359 -20.82 -25.16 0.90
CA PRO A 359 -20.49 -26.27 0.02
C PRO A 359 -21.61 -27.31 0.03
N THR A 360 -21.96 -27.85 -1.14
CA THR A 360 -22.95 -28.94 -1.28
C THR A 360 -22.30 -30.28 -1.65
N CYS A 361 -20.98 -30.26 -1.87
CA CYS A 361 -20.12 -31.40 -2.16
C CYS A 361 -19.79 -32.23 -0.89
N ASP A 362 -19.46 -33.52 -1.06
CA ASP A 362 -19.13 -34.42 0.07
C ASP A 362 -17.81 -34.10 0.78
N ASN A 363 -16.87 -33.43 0.09
CA ASN A 363 -15.54 -33.06 0.63
C ASN A 363 -15.48 -31.59 1.08
N GLY A 364 -16.64 -30.93 1.19
CA GLY A 364 -16.74 -29.54 1.62
C GLY A 364 -16.27 -29.37 3.05
N SER A 365 -15.73 -28.19 3.36
CA SER A 365 -15.45 -27.77 4.73
C SER A 365 -15.72 -26.28 4.88
N ILE A 366 -15.65 -25.79 6.11
CA ILE A 366 -15.75 -24.35 6.38
C ILE A 366 -14.69 -23.50 5.66
N LYS A 367 -13.60 -24.10 5.14
CA LYS A 367 -12.59 -23.39 4.33
C LYS A 367 -12.98 -23.25 2.86
N THR A 368 -14.02 -23.94 2.42
CA THR A 368 -14.37 -24.01 1.00
C THR A 368 -14.94 -22.69 0.49
N ILE A 369 -15.71 -21.97 1.30
CA ILE A 369 -16.24 -20.64 0.96
C ILE A 369 -15.73 -19.63 1.99
N GLN A 370 -15.19 -18.51 1.50
CA GLN A 370 -14.57 -17.47 2.31
C GLN A 370 -15.10 -16.12 1.83
N LEU A 371 -15.67 -15.32 2.73
CA LEU A 371 -16.17 -13.97 2.47
C LEU A 371 -15.28 -12.95 3.16
N TYR A 372 -14.91 -11.90 2.42
CA TYR A 372 -14.03 -10.81 2.83
C TYR A 372 -14.68 -9.47 2.55
N GLY A 373 -14.86 -8.65 3.58
CA GLY A 373 -15.39 -7.29 3.46
C GLY A 373 -14.41 -6.21 3.94
N THR A 374 -14.83 -4.97 3.79
CA THR A 374 -14.14 -3.75 4.23
C THR A 374 -14.47 -3.44 5.69
N SER A 375 -13.80 -2.43 6.25
CA SER A 375 -14.08 -1.82 7.56
C SER A 375 -15.51 -1.31 7.65
N THR A 376 -16.14 -0.97 6.53
CA THR A 376 -17.53 -0.47 6.49
C THR A 376 -18.58 -1.53 6.17
N SER A 377 -18.17 -2.73 5.73
CA SER A 377 -19.10 -3.80 5.34
C SER A 377 -19.94 -4.27 6.54
N THR A 378 -21.26 -4.24 6.39
CA THR A 378 -22.20 -4.95 7.28
C THR A 378 -22.50 -6.35 6.75
N VAL A 379 -22.96 -7.23 7.64
CA VAL A 379 -23.42 -8.58 7.29
C VAL A 379 -24.78 -8.84 7.94
N ASP A 380 -25.81 -8.87 7.11
CA ASP A 380 -27.20 -9.01 7.52
C ASP A 380 -27.75 -10.39 7.13
N PHE A 381 -28.19 -11.17 8.12
CA PHE A 381 -28.86 -12.45 7.88
C PHE A 381 -30.38 -12.25 7.96
N HIS A 382 -31.09 -12.46 6.85
CA HIS A 382 -32.50 -12.07 6.72
C HIS A 382 -33.51 -13.22 6.83
N ASP A 383 -33.27 -14.41 6.27
CA ASP A 383 -34.30 -15.46 6.26
C ASP A 383 -34.14 -16.55 7.32
N SER A 384 -35.30 -17.03 7.79
CA SER A 384 -35.47 -18.00 8.87
C SER A 384 -34.92 -19.41 8.64
N SER A 385 -34.23 -19.66 7.52
CA SER A 385 -33.70 -20.98 7.18
C SER A 385 -32.38 -20.96 6.42
N SER A 386 -31.74 -19.80 6.30
CA SER A 386 -30.44 -19.72 5.63
C SER A 386 -29.36 -20.42 6.45
N THR A 387 -28.47 -21.10 5.74
CA THR A 387 -27.30 -21.77 6.30
C THR A 387 -26.04 -21.14 5.71
N PHE A 388 -25.19 -20.61 6.57
CA PHE A 388 -23.83 -20.22 6.23
C PHE A 388 -22.84 -21.28 6.71
N GLU A 389 -22.05 -21.83 5.80
CA GLU A 389 -20.91 -22.70 6.09
C GLU A 389 -19.65 -22.20 5.37
N GLY A 390 -18.78 -21.51 6.12
CA GLY A 390 -17.66 -20.79 5.53
C GLY A 390 -16.79 -20.03 6.54
N LEU A 391 -15.90 -19.20 6.02
CA LEU A 391 -15.15 -18.20 6.80
C LEU A 391 -15.67 -16.81 6.46
N LEU A 392 -15.78 -15.95 7.47
CA LEU A 392 -16.22 -14.57 7.32
C LEU A 392 -15.18 -13.64 7.96
N TYR A 393 -14.60 -12.77 7.14
CA TYR A 393 -13.68 -11.73 7.57
C TYR A 393 -14.22 -10.36 7.18
N VAL A 394 -14.74 -9.65 8.17
CA VAL A 394 -15.21 -8.27 8.06
C VAL A 394 -14.61 -7.48 9.21
N ALA A 395 -13.29 -7.58 9.41
CA ALA A 395 -12.66 -6.87 10.51
C ALA A 395 -12.81 -5.34 10.33
N SER A 396 -13.03 -4.60 11.42
CA SER A 396 -13.35 -3.18 11.36
C SER A 396 -13.01 -2.46 12.67
N ASP A 397 -12.64 -1.19 12.54
CA ASP A 397 -12.44 -0.17 13.57
C ASP A 397 -13.52 0.94 13.54
N GLU A 398 -14.51 0.85 12.64
CA GLU A 398 -15.54 1.88 12.41
C GLU A 398 -16.82 1.68 13.22
N PHE A 399 -17.09 0.46 13.71
CA PHE A 399 -18.33 0.15 14.43
C PHE A 399 -18.19 0.37 15.95
N ASP A 400 -19.16 1.06 16.54
CA ASP A 400 -19.27 1.30 17.97
C ASP A 400 -20.54 0.66 18.56
N PRO A 401 -20.44 -0.51 19.21
CA PRO A 401 -21.59 -1.19 19.80
C PRO A 401 -22.24 -0.38 20.95
N GLU A 402 -21.55 0.60 21.55
CA GLU A 402 -22.15 1.50 22.55
C GLU A 402 -23.26 2.38 21.94
N ASN A 403 -23.21 2.63 20.62
CA ASN A 403 -24.22 3.40 19.88
C ASN A 403 -25.30 2.53 19.23
N GLU A 404 -25.38 1.25 19.59
CA GLU A 404 -26.25 0.24 18.96
C GLU A 404 -25.93 -0.04 17.48
N GLU A 405 -24.71 0.28 17.03
CA GLU A 405 -24.20 -0.01 15.70
C GLU A 405 -23.44 -1.33 15.72
N TYR A 406 -23.98 -2.34 15.02
CA TYR A 406 -23.41 -3.68 14.97
C TYR A 406 -23.08 -4.04 13.54
N GLN A 407 -21.93 -4.66 13.35
CA GLN A 407 -21.44 -5.03 12.03
C GLN A 407 -22.13 -6.27 11.48
N ILE A 408 -22.26 -7.32 12.30
CA ILE A 408 -22.97 -8.55 11.92
C ILE A 408 -24.32 -8.58 12.64
N ASP A 409 -25.40 -8.64 11.88
CA ASP A 409 -26.76 -8.70 12.42
C ASP A 409 -27.46 -10.04 12.09
N PHE A 410 -27.68 -10.84 13.13
CA PHE A 410 -28.51 -12.05 13.08
C PHE A 410 -29.98 -11.78 13.46
N SER A 411 -30.41 -10.51 13.57
CA SER A 411 -31.75 -10.13 14.02
C SER A 411 -32.83 -10.17 12.95
N GLY A 412 -32.44 -10.06 11.67
CA GLY A 412 -33.35 -10.16 10.53
C GLY A 412 -33.98 -11.55 10.40
N ALA A 413 -33.23 -12.60 10.77
CA ALA A 413 -33.59 -13.98 10.54
C ALA A 413 -34.01 -14.75 11.81
N GLY A 414 -34.99 -15.64 11.67
CA GLY A 414 -35.40 -16.53 12.74
C GLY A 414 -35.06 -17.99 12.45
N ASN A 415 -33.93 -18.50 12.95
CA ASN A 415 -33.37 -19.85 12.70
C ASN A 415 -32.31 -19.91 11.57
N VAL A 416 -31.38 -18.95 11.58
CA VAL A 416 -30.11 -19.05 10.82
C VAL A 416 -29.26 -20.19 11.35
N GLY A 417 -28.62 -20.95 10.46
CA GLY A 417 -27.53 -21.85 10.80
C GLY A 417 -26.19 -21.27 10.37
N PHE A 418 -25.30 -20.92 11.31
CA PHE A 418 -23.93 -20.52 11.00
C PHE A 418 -22.97 -21.63 11.44
N ASN A 419 -22.09 -22.08 10.55
CA ASN A 419 -21.10 -23.11 10.79
C ASN A 419 -19.75 -22.69 10.19
N GLY A 420 -18.85 -22.12 10.99
CA GLY A 420 -17.73 -21.41 10.39
C GLY A 420 -16.87 -20.65 11.38
N SER A 421 -16.07 -19.72 10.86
CA SER A 421 -15.28 -18.80 11.69
C SER A 421 -15.62 -17.36 11.34
N ILE A 422 -15.68 -16.50 12.36
CA ILE A 422 -16.00 -15.07 12.22
C ILE A 422 -14.83 -14.23 12.71
N VAL A 423 -14.46 -13.22 11.92
CA VAL A 423 -13.59 -12.12 12.32
C VAL A 423 -14.34 -10.84 12.01
N ALA A 424 -14.68 -10.06 13.05
CA ALA A 424 -15.50 -8.87 12.93
C ALA A 424 -15.22 -7.89 14.08
N ASN A 425 -15.84 -6.72 14.03
CA ASN A 425 -15.85 -5.79 15.16
C ASN A 425 -16.93 -6.15 16.18
N SER A 426 -18.17 -6.40 15.75
CA SER A 426 -19.33 -6.56 16.63
C SER A 426 -20.40 -7.46 16.04
N ILE A 427 -21.17 -8.13 16.91
CA ILE A 427 -22.21 -9.09 16.52
C ILE A 427 -23.49 -8.85 17.33
N LYS A 428 -24.64 -8.89 16.66
CA LYS A 428 -25.96 -8.77 17.26
C LYS A 428 -26.81 -10.01 17.04
N PHE A 429 -27.46 -10.47 18.10
CA PHE A 429 -28.43 -11.57 18.04
C PHE A 429 -29.86 -11.10 18.34
N GLY A 430 -30.75 -11.19 17.36
CA GLY A 430 -32.17 -10.86 17.56
C GLY A 430 -33.08 -12.03 17.95
N SER A 431 -32.63 -13.29 17.81
CA SER A 431 -33.44 -14.48 18.11
C SER A 431 -32.64 -15.60 18.79
N ALA A 432 -33.29 -16.27 19.76
CA ALA A 432 -32.79 -17.46 20.43
C ALA A 432 -32.73 -18.71 19.54
N THR A 433 -33.39 -18.67 18.37
CA THR A 433 -33.49 -19.84 17.48
C THR A 433 -32.34 -19.95 16.50
N ASN A 434 -31.48 -18.93 16.41
CA ASN A 434 -30.31 -18.97 15.55
C ASN A 434 -29.31 -19.96 16.15
N SER A 435 -28.68 -20.76 15.29
CA SER A 435 -27.70 -21.77 15.65
C SER A 435 -26.35 -21.32 15.13
N VAL A 436 -25.51 -20.76 15.99
CA VAL A 436 -24.13 -20.44 15.65
C VAL A 436 -23.22 -21.53 16.20
N ASN A 437 -22.50 -22.20 15.31
CA ASN A 437 -21.51 -23.22 15.62
C ASN A 437 -20.13 -22.73 15.15
N PRO A 438 -19.45 -21.90 15.96
CA PRO A 438 -18.15 -21.37 15.60
C PRO A 438 -17.08 -22.47 15.67
N ILE A 439 -16.20 -22.51 14.66
CA ILE A 439 -15.16 -23.52 14.50
C ILE A 439 -13.82 -22.82 14.25
N GLY A 440 -12.93 -22.90 15.23
CA GLY A 440 -11.54 -22.47 15.06
C GLY A 440 -10.73 -23.44 14.20
N LEU A 441 -9.84 -22.90 13.40
CA LEU A 441 -8.96 -23.64 12.52
C LEU A 441 -7.54 -23.68 13.10
N GLU A 442 -7.28 -24.66 13.97
CA GLU A 442 -5.94 -24.85 14.55
C GLU A 442 -4.89 -25.06 13.46
N ASN A 443 -3.86 -24.20 13.42
CA ASN A 443 -2.73 -24.28 12.49
C ASN A 443 -3.11 -24.25 11.00
N SER A 444 -4.22 -23.62 10.63
CA SER A 444 -4.55 -23.43 9.22
C SER A 444 -3.84 -22.22 8.64
N ASN A 445 -3.05 -22.43 7.59
CA ASN A 445 -2.67 -21.35 6.68
C ASN A 445 -3.90 -21.06 5.79
N VAL A 446 -4.88 -20.31 6.31
CA VAL A 446 -5.90 -19.69 5.45
C VAL A 446 -5.24 -18.49 4.83
N ASP A 447 -5.19 -18.51 3.51
CA ASP A 447 -4.63 -17.44 2.73
C ASP A 447 -5.69 -16.35 2.53
N ILE A 448 -5.67 -15.32 3.37
CA ILE A 448 -6.72 -14.28 3.38
C ILE A 448 -6.47 -13.26 2.27
N ILE A 449 -5.21 -12.99 1.98
CA ILE A 449 -4.79 -11.99 1.01
C ILE A 449 -4.27 -12.73 -0.22
N PRO A 450 -4.80 -12.50 -1.43
CA PRO A 450 -4.31 -13.16 -2.62
C PRO A 450 -2.82 -12.85 -2.89
N GLU A 451 -2.11 -13.79 -3.50
CA GLU A 451 -0.72 -13.59 -3.93
C GLU A 451 -0.61 -12.36 -4.84
N GLY A 452 0.33 -11.45 -4.54
CA GLY A 452 0.52 -10.19 -5.25
C GLY A 452 -0.14 -8.98 -4.59
N TYR A 453 -0.97 -9.18 -3.56
CA TYR A 453 -1.63 -8.14 -2.79
C TYR A 453 -1.17 -8.11 -1.32
N GLU A 454 -0.03 -8.73 -1.01
CA GLU A 454 0.48 -8.78 0.36
C GLU A 454 0.86 -7.39 0.88
N PRO A 455 0.55 -7.08 2.15
CA PRO A 455 0.90 -5.79 2.72
C PRO A 455 2.42 -5.69 2.94
N ALA A 456 2.84 -4.47 3.29
CA ALA A 456 4.22 -4.15 3.64
C ALA A 456 4.83 -5.14 4.66
N PRO A 457 6.16 -5.37 4.60
CA PRO A 457 6.82 -6.39 5.40
C PRO A 457 6.75 -6.11 6.90
N GLN A 458 6.72 -7.20 7.69
CA GLN A 458 6.74 -7.12 9.15
C GLN A 458 8.02 -6.46 9.68
N LEU A 459 7.85 -5.63 10.71
CA LEU A 459 8.91 -4.93 11.43
C LEU A 459 8.98 -5.40 12.88
N THR A 460 10.19 -5.58 13.39
CA THR A 460 10.47 -5.84 14.81
C THR A 460 11.31 -4.73 15.41
N TYR A 461 12.23 -4.18 14.61
CA TYR A 461 13.12 -3.10 15.04
C TYR A 461 13.12 -1.96 14.03
N LEU A 462 13.13 -0.74 14.54
CA LEU A 462 13.40 0.45 13.76
C LEU A 462 14.71 1.09 14.24
N ASN A 463 15.60 1.36 13.29
CA ASN A 463 16.89 2.00 13.51
C ASN A 463 16.91 3.34 12.77
N LEU A 464 16.75 4.43 13.51
CA LEU A 464 16.78 5.78 12.96
C LEU A 464 18.12 6.45 13.30
N ALA A 465 18.73 7.07 12.32
CA ALA A 465 19.93 7.88 12.50
C ALA A 465 19.81 9.19 11.72
N GLU A 466 19.93 10.30 12.42
CA GLU A 466 19.90 11.63 11.85
C GLU A 466 21.33 12.14 11.71
N HIS A 467 21.69 12.53 10.49
CA HIS A 467 23.02 12.96 10.14
C HIS A 467 22.99 14.42 9.70
N GLU A 468 23.77 15.26 10.37
CA GLU A 468 23.98 16.63 9.96
C GLU A 468 25.27 16.71 9.13
N ILE A 469 25.17 17.25 7.91
CA ILE A 469 26.26 17.35 6.95
C ILE A 469 26.55 18.82 6.63
N ASP A 470 27.81 19.19 6.77
CA ASP A 470 28.36 20.46 6.30
C ASP A 470 28.97 20.31 4.90
N ILE A 471 28.73 21.30 4.05
CA ILE A 471 29.19 21.30 2.65
C ILE A 471 29.98 22.58 2.35
N GLU A 472 31.22 22.39 1.91
CA GLU A 472 32.13 23.48 1.58
C GLU A 472 32.73 23.29 0.18
N ASN A 473 32.81 24.36 -0.62
CA ASN A 473 33.69 24.39 -1.79
C ASN A 473 35.15 24.49 -1.33
N ASN A 474 36.03 23.68 -1.90
CA ASN A 474 37.49 23.70 -1.60
C ASN A 474 38.23 24.90 -2.20
#